data_AF-A0A7C6UV05-F1
#
_entry.id   AF-A0A7C6UV05-F1
#
_cell.length_a   1.000
_cell.length_b   1.000
_cell.length_c   1.000
_cell.angle_alpha   90.00
_cell.angle_beta   90.00
_cell.angle_gamma   90.00
#
_symmetry.space_group_name_H-M   'P 1'
#
loop_
_entity.id
_entity.type
_entity.pdbx_description
1 polymer ?
#
loop_
_entity_poly.entity_id
_entity_poly.type
_entity_poly.pdbx_seq_one_letter_code
_entity_poly.pdbx_strand_id
1 'polypeptide(L)'
;MLNYVLIKGAGDLASGVALTLVKAGFLVVMTEVPQPTCVRRKVSFAEAVYEGEITIEGIRGRLVGDFGEAQEIACSGEIAVLVDPDGETLRKHPPLIYIDAAMTKKNTGTSIKDAGIVIALGPGFKAGVDVHAVIETKRGRHIGQPLYQGTALPNTGIPGEIKGYTVERVLRAPTEGIFTAVMKIGDQVNQGDIVGYVDGQPVLATINGIVRGLLKSGLKVGKGAKLGDIHPEVNRDIIYAVTDRAQAVGKGVLEAISSLQQKGVPDTHRLNQLIYQKLQEELDQEKPSILYTLVEFPSDWKLRSGSHLLVLSEGFAYGTLGFSSLDHQMIARAKRLLSKSDPTTGIVQVQLNEKGKMIKVLEEAFFPQKKLVVFGAGHVAVPLVEMASILGYQTVVVDDRQELVSKERFPRADKLICAPFDEVLQDVEFNEQINRMTSVVIVTRGHQYDLLCLKYMIGTNARYIGMIGSRRKVKECFSALLKEGVSRESLKKVAAPIGLDLGGQKPEEIALSILAQMVALEYGGSCQPLHQIYSNDMLNEW
;
A
#
# COMPACT_ATOMS: atom_id res chain seq x y z
N MET A 1 5.59 2.61 -10.82
CA MET A 1 4.32 1.89 -10.92
C MET A 1 4.13 1.04 -9.68
N LEU A 2 3.03 1.23 -8.96
CA LEU A 2 2.69 0.44 -7.77
C LEU A 2 2.02 -0.90 -8.18
N ASN A 3 2.21 -1.94 -7.37
CA ASN A 3 1.64 -3.28 -7.58
C ASN A 3 0.16 -3.33 -7.15
N TYR A 4 -0.67 -2.56 -7.85
CA TYR A 4 -2.13 -2.56 -7.71
C TYR A 4 -2.78 -2.40 -9.09
N VAL A 5 -4.08 -2.69 -9.15
CA VAL A 5 -4.92 -2.44 -10.32
C VAL A 5 -5.75 -1.19 -10.08
N LEU A 6 -5.59 -0.18 -10.93
CA LEU A 6 -6.47 0.98 -10.97
C LEU A 6 -7.58 0.75 -11.99
N ILE A 7 -8.83 0.84 -11.56
CA ILE A 7 -10.00 0.72 -12.45
C ILE A 7 -10.69 2.09 -12.53
N LYS A 8 -10.70 2.70 -13.71
CA LYS A 8 -11.49 3.91 -13.96
C LYS A 8 -12.95 3.54 -14.16
N GLY A 9 -13.81 4.13 -13.34
CA GLY A 9 -15.24 3.83 -13.25
C GLY A 9 -15.52 2.70 -12.24
N ALA A 10 -16.62 2.83 -11.51
CA ALA A 10 -17.09 1.89 -10.49
C ALA A 10 -18.52 1.38 -10.76
N GLY A 11 -18.96 1.46 -12.02
CA GLY A 11 -20.24 0.93 -12.53
C GLY A 11 -20.40 -0.60 -12.42
N ASP A 12 -21.53 -1.12 -12.90
CA ASP A 12 -21.91 -2.55 -12.86
C ASP A 12 -20.83 -3.49 -13.47
N LEU A 13 -20.36 -3.19 -14.69
CA LEU A 13 -19.31 -4.01 -15.33
C LEU A 13 -17.96 -3.87 -14.61
N ALA A 14 -17.60 -2.65 -14.21
CA ALA A 14 -16.36 -2.38 -13.47
C ALA A 14 -16.33 -3.14 -12.14
N SER A 15 -17.49 -3.24 -11.47
CA SER A 15 -17.62 -3.97 -10.21
C SER A 15 -17.46 -5.47 -10.41
N GLY A 16 -18.02 -6.04 -11.49
CA GLY A 16 -17.75 -7.44 -11.85
C GLY A 16 -16.27 -7.73 -12.11
N VAL A 17 -15.56 -6.79 -12.73
CA VAL A 17 -14.10 -6.85 -12.91
C VAL A 17 -13.39 -6.80 -11.56
N ALA A 18 -13.68 -5.80 -10.72
CA ALA A 18 -13.06 -5.61 -9.42
C ALA A 18 -13.21 -6.85 -8.52
N LEU A 19 -14.43 -7.42 -8.42
CA LEU A 19 -14.68 -8.65 -7.67
C LEU A 19 -13.84 -9.82 -8.18
N THR A 20 -13.72 -9.97 -9.50
CA THR A 20 -12.92 -11.04 -10.11
C THR A 20 -11.45 -10.89 -9.75
N LEU A 21 -10.93 -9.66 -9.80
CA LEU A 21 -9.53 -9.36 -9.52
C LEU A 21 -9.19 -9.53 -8.03
N VAL A 22 -10.02 -9.03 -7.12
CA VAL A 22 -9.83 -9.25 -5.68
C VAL A 22 -9.87 -10.74 -5.32
N LYS A 23 -10.82 -11.50 -5.89
CA LYS A 23 -10.87 -12.98 -5.71
C LYS A 23 -9.62 -13.69 -6.26
N ALA A 24 -8.94 -13.08 -7.24
CA ALA A 24 -7.67 -13.57 -7.78
C ALA A 24 -6.43 -13.04 -7.02
N GLY A 25 -6.63 -12.28 -5.94
CA GLY A 25 -5.58 -11.74 -5.07
C GLY A 25 -5.01 -10.39 -5.51
N PHE A 26 -5.61 -9.68 -6.46
CA PHE A 26 -5.13 -8.34 -6.82
C PHE A 26 -5.60 -7.29 -5.80
N LEU A 27 -4.73 -6.34 -5.48
CA LEU A 27 -5.11 -5.10 -4.80
C LEU A 27 -5.82 -4.19 -5.80
N VAL A 28 -7.06 -3.79 -5.50
CA VAL A 28 -7.90 -3.03 -6.43
C VAL A 28 -8.27 -1.66 -5.85
N VAL A 29 -7.98 -0.62 -6.62
CA VAL A 29 -8.46 0.74 -6.39
C VAL A 29 -9.33 1.15 -7.57
N MET A 30 -10.51 1.67 -7.31
CA MET A 30 -11.42 2.18 -8.31
C MET A 30 -11.49 3.70 -8.22
N THR A 31 -11.65 4.37 -9.36
CA THR A 31 -11.99 5.81 -9.40
C THR A 31 -13.37 6.02 -9.97
N GLU A 32 -14.05 7.06 -9.51
CA GLU A 32 -15.38 7.42 -10.00
C GLU A 32 -15.59 8.94 -9.95
N VAL A 33 -16.55 9.44 -10.70
CA VAL A 33 -16.96 10.84 -10.63
C VAL A 33 -17.76 11.12 -9.34
N PRO A 34 -17.88 12.38 -8.87
CA PRO A 34 -18.61 12.72 -7.65
C PRO A 34 -20.11 12.39 -7.68
N GLN A 35 -20.70 12.31 -8.89
CA GLN A 35 -22.11 12.01 -9.10
C GLN A 35 -22.27 10.82 -10.07
N PRO A 36 -21.93 9.59 -9.63
CA PRO A 36 -22.00 8.43 -10.50
C PRO A 36 -23.41 8.18 -11.02
N THR A 37 -23.53 7.87 -12.32
CA THR A 37 -24.82 7.66 -13.00
C THR A 37 -25.18 6.17 -13.17
N CYS A 38 -24.66 5.28 -12.32
CA CYS A 38 -24.96 3.86 -12.44
C CYS A 38 -26.40 3.57 -11.99
N VAL A 39 -27.14 2.78 -12.77
CA VAL A 39 -28.53 2.41 -12.43
C VAL A 39 -28.61 1.17 -11.55
N ARG A 40 -27.70 0.21 -11.74
CA ARG A 40 -27.64 -1.03 -10.95
C ARG A 40 -26.84 -0.83 -9.66
N ARG A 41 -27.28 0.13 -8.84
CA ARG A 41 -26.57 0.60 -7.64
C ARG A 41 -26.30 -0.49 -6.61
N LYS A 42 -27.20 -1.47 -6.46
CA LYS A 42 -27.05 -2.59 -5.51
C LYS A 42 -25.97 -3.61 -5.87
N VAL A 43 -25.35 -3.49 -7.05
CA VAL A 43 -24.23 -4.33 -7.51
C VAL A 43 -23.13 -3.48 -8.15
N SER A 44 -22.99 -2.24 -7.71
CA SER A 44 -22.02 -1.28 -8.23
C SER A 44 -21.26 -0.61 -7.09
N PHE A 45 -19.93 -0.72 -7.07
CA PHE A 45 -19.10 -0.05 -6.06
C PHE A 45 -19.19 1.49 -6.11
N ALA A 46 -19.65 2.05 -7.24
CA ALA A 46 -20.01 3.46 -7.34
C ALA A 46 -21.04 3.92 -6.29
N GLU A 47 -21.86 3.03 -5.72
CA GLU A 47 -22.78 3.39 -4.62
C GLU A 47 -22.03 3.83 -3.36
N ALA A 48 -20.78 3.39 -3.16
CA ALA A 48 -19.94 3.86 -2.05
C ALA A 48 -19.72 5.37 -2.08
N VAL A 49 -19.73 6.01 -3.26
CA VAL A 49 -19.65 7.48 -3.38
C VAL A 49 -20.83 8.18 -2.69
N TYR A 50 -22.00 7.53 -2.64
CA TYR A 50 -23.19 8.08 -2.00
C TYR A 50 -23.37 7.63 -0.55
N GLU A 51 -23.06 6.37 -0.24
CA GLU A 51 -23.37 5.74 1.05
C GLU A 51 -22.13 5.54 1.93
N GLY A 52 -20.94 5.93 1.47
CA GLY A 52 -19.65 5.69 2.11
C GLY A 52 -19.10 4.29 1.89
N GLU A 53 -19.96 3.28 1.75
CA GLU A 53 -19.56 1.89 1.51
C GLU A 53 -20.66 1.03 0.91
N ILE A 54 -20.27 -0.12 0.36
CA ILE A 54 -21.19 -1.18 -0.09
C ILE A 54 -20.49 -2.54 -0.03
N THR A 55 -21.25 -3.60 0.25
CA THR A 55 -20.76 -4.98 0.15
C THR A 55 -21.46 -5.69 -1.01
N ILE A 56 -20.66 -6.26 -1.91
CA ILE A 56 -21.14 -7.00 -3.09
C ILE A 56 -20.49 -8.38 -3.08
N GLU A 57 -21.31 -9.44 -3.06
CA GLU A 57 -20.85 -10.85 -3.02
C GLU A 57 -19.76 -11.12 -1.95
N GLY A 58 -19.90 -10.52 -0.77
CA GLY A 58 -19.00 -10.70 0.37
C GLY A 58 -17.74 -9.84 0.35
N ILE A 59 -17.51 -9.04 -0.70
CA ILE A 59 -16.39 -8.10 -0.77
C ILE A 59 -16.90 -6.69 -0.49
N ARG A 60 -16.29 -6.02 0.50
CA ARG A 60 -16.61 -4.65 0.87
C ARG A 60 -15.85 -3.67 -0.02
N GLY A 61 -16.54 -2.63 -0.46
CA GLY A 61 -15.95 -1.47 -1.12
C GLY A 61 -16.26 -0.20 -0.33
N ARG A 62 -15.27 0.66 -0.18
CA ARG A 62 -15.33 1.86 0.66
C ARG A 62 -14.89 3.10 -0.11
N LEU A 63 -15.62 4.19 0.09
CA LEU A 63 -15.18 5.52 -0.29
C LEU A 63 -14.03 5.95 0.63
N VAL A 64 -12.96 6.45 0.03
CA VAL A 64 -11.76 6.90 0.73
C VAL A 64 -11.42 8.33 0.33
N GLY A 65 -10.76 9.06 1.24
CA GLY A 65 -10.47 10.49 1.06
C GLY A 65 -9.21 10.76 0.21
N ASP A 66 -8.23 9.87 0.28
CA ASP A 66 -6.97 10.00 -0.44
C ASP A 66 -6.39 8.64 -0.84
N PHE A 67 -5.29 8.69 -1.60
CA PHE A 67 -4.67 7.49 -2.12
C PHE A 67 -3.96 6.64 -1.05
N GLY A 68 -3.49 7.24 0.04
CA GLY A 68 -2.90 6.51 1.16
C GLY A 68 -3.93 5.60 1.83
N GLU A 69 -5.11 6.15 2.16
CA GLU A 69 -6.24 5.38 2.68
C GLU A 69 -6.70 4.32 1.67
N ALA A 70 -6.74 4.66 0.36
CA ALA A 70 -7.08 3.70 -0.69
C ALA A 70 -6.17 2.46 -0.67
N GLN A 71 -4.89 2.66 -0.41
CA GLN A 71 -3.91 1.57 -0.36
C GLN A 71 -4.08 0.70 0.87
N GLU A 72 -4.36 1.29 2.04
CA GLU A 72 -4.62 0.53 3.27
C GLU A 72 -5.85 -0.38 3.11
N ILE A 73 -6.93 0.16 2.55
CA ILE A 73 -8.16 -0.60 2.25
C ILE A 73 -7.90 -1.70 1.21
N ALA A 74 -7.17 -1.41 0.13
CA ALA A 74 -6.85 -2.44 -0.85
C ALA A 74 -5.99 -3.56 -0.22
N CYS A 75 -5.04 -3.23 0.65
CA CYS A 75 -4.19 -4.18 1.36
C CYS A 75 -4.95 -5.11 2.32
N SER A 76 -6.14 -4.72 2.80
CA SER A 76 -6.99 -5.57 3.64
C SER A 76 -7.85 -6.55 2.84
N GLY A 77 -7.76 -6.54 1.51
CA GLY A 77 -8.59 -7.35 0.61
C GLY A 77 -9.95 -6.73 0.31
N GLU A 78 -10.18 -5.48 0.70
CA GLU A 78 -11.33 -4.67 0.33
C GLU A 78 -11.06 -3.88 -0.96
N ILE A 79 -12.08 -3.17 -1.47
CA ILE A 79 -11.97 -2.31 -2.65
C ILE A 79 -12.04 -0.85 -2.22
N ALA A 80 -11.00 -0.07 -2.54
CA ALA A 80 -11.05 1.37 -2.36
C ALA A 80 -11.74 2.06 -3.56
N VAL A 81 -12.58 3.06 -3.29
CA VAL A 81 -13.24 3.90 -4.29
C VAL A 81 -12.85 5.35 -4.03
N LEU A 82 -12.19 5.98 -4.99
CA LEU A 82 -11.80 7.38 -4.96
C LEU A 82 -12.71 8.22 -5.85
N VAL A 83 -13.09 9.41 -5.39
CA VAL A 83 -13.70 10.42 -6.26
C VAL A 83 -12.59 11.16 -6.99
N ASP A 84 -12.49 10.92 -8.30
CA ASP A 84 -11.41 11.45 -9.13
C ASP A 84 -11.94 11.85 -10.52
N PRO A 85 -12.67 12.98 -10.62
CA PRO A 85 -13.25 13.44 -11.89
C PRO A 85 -12.19 13.79 -12.95
N ASP A 86 -11.00 14.19 -12.52
CA ASP A 86 -9.94 14.73 -13.39
C ASP A 86 -8.85 13.71 -13.74
N GLY A 87 -8.92 12.49 -13.17
CA GLY A 87 -7.94 11.42 -13.38
C GLY A 87 -6.57 11.71 -12.76
N GLU A 88 -6.53 12.43 -11.64
CA GLU A 88 -5.32 12.78 -10.90
C GLU A 88 -4.63 11.54 -10.31
N THR A 89 -5.39 10.52 -9.90
CA THR A 89 -4.86 9.30 -9.27
C THR A 89 -3.90 8.59 -10.20
N LEU A 90 -4.29 8.43 -11.48
CA LEU A 90 -3.44 7.80 -12.50
C LEU A 90 -2.15 8.59 -12.74
N ARG A 91 -2.24 9.93 -12.77
CA ARG A 91 -1.09 10.81 -13.00
C ARG A 91 -0.08 10.76 -11.85
N LYS A 92 -0.56 10.84 -10.61
CA LYS A 92 0.28 10.92 -9.40
C LYS A 92 0.77 9.55 -8.94
N HIS A 93 -0.05 8.51 -9.14
CA HIS A 93 0.19 7.17 -8.60
C HIS A 93 0.04 6.10 -9.69
N PRO A 94 0.92 6.08 -10.70
CA PRO A 94 0.76 5.17 -11.84
C PRO A 94 0.71 3.70 -11.39
N PRO A 95 -0.32 2.93 -11.77
CA PRO A 95 -0.46 1.52 -11.43
C PRO A 95 0.37 0.64 -12.38
N LEU A 96 0.60 -0.62 -12.00
CA LEU A 96 1.10 -1.63 -12.94
C LEU A 96 0.05 -1.94 -14.01
N ILE A 97 -1.22 -2.00 -13.59
CA ILE A 97 -2.36 -2.35 -14.44
C ILE A 97 -3.40 -1.24 -14.34
N TYR A 98 -3.77 -0.67 -15.48
CA TYR A 98 -4.83 0.31 -15.59
C TYR A 98 -5.97 -0.25 -16.45
N ILE A 99 -7.20 -0.14 -15.95
CA ILE A 99 -8.40 -0.63 -16.62
C ILE A 99 -9.38 0.52 -16.81
N ASP A 100 -9.66 0.89 -18.06
CA ASP A 100 -10.76 1.81 -18.36
C ASP A 100 -12.07 1.03 -18.45
N ALA A 101 -12.86 1.14 -17.38
CA ALA A 101 -14.16 0.52 -17.20
C ALA A 101 -15.30 1.56 -17.10
N ALA A 102 -15.04 2.82 -17.47
CA ALA A 102 -16.03 3.91 -17.40
C ALA A 102 -17.16 3.75 -18.42
N MET A 103 -16.96 2.91 -19.46
CA MET A 103 -17.97 2.56 -20.46
C MET A 103 -18.57 3.79 -21.18
N THR A 104 -17.77 4.83 -21.40
CA THR A 104 -18.12 6.08 -22.11
C THR A 104 -18.38 5.86 -23.60
N LYS A 105 -18.01 4.70 -24.15
CA LYS A 105 -18.10 4.31 -25.57
C LYS A 105 -17.24 5.15 -26.51
N LYS A 106 -16.36 5.98 -25.95
CA LYS A 106 -15.37 6.82 -26.63
C LYS A 106 -14.14 6.91 -25.75
N ASN A 107 -12.95 6.83 -26.34
CA ASN A 107 -11.73 7.12 -25.60
C ASN A 107 -11.73 8.58 -25.11
N THR A 108 -11.60 8.77 -23.80
CA THR A 108 -11.59 10.09 -23.13
C THR A 108 -10.20 10.52 -22.67
N GLY A 109 -9.15 9.94 -23.26
CA GLY A 109 -7.76 10.26 -22.94
C GLY A 109 -6.94 9.07 -22.43
N THR A 110 -7.52 7.88 -22.37
CA THR A 110 -6.80 6.64 -22.02
C THR A 110 -5.79 6.31 -23.11
N SER A 111 -4.56 6.03 -22.71
CA SER A 111 -3.43 5.73 -23.58
C SER A 111 -2.77 4.41 -23.20
N ILE A 112 -2.22 3.73 -24.21
CA ILE A 112 -1.47 2.48 -24.01
C ILE A 112 -0.23 2.69 -23.13
N LYS A 113 0.20 3.96 -22.94
CA LYS A 113 1.35 4.35 -22.14
C LYS A 113 1.03 4.64 -20.67
N ASP A 114 -0.25 4.62 -20.27
CA ASP A 114 -0.72 5.00 -18.94
C ASP A 114 -0.25 4.03 -17.83
N ALA A 115 -0.03 2.77 -18.18
CA ALA A 115 0.48 1.74 -17.28
C ALA A 115 1.23 0.66 -18.07
N GLY A 116 1.90 -0.26 -17.36
CA GLY A 116 2.57 -1.41 -17.99
C GLY A 116 1.58 -2.34 -18.70
N ILE A 117 0.36 -2.45 -18.18
CA ILE A 117 -0.78 -3.09 -18.82
C ILE A 117 -1.95 -2.13 -18.80
N VAL A 118 -2.57 -1.92 -19.96
CA VAL A 118 -3.73 -1.03 -20.12
C VAL A 118 -4.82 -1.81 -20.84
N ILE A 119 -5.97 -1.96 -20.20
CA ILE A 119 -7.12 -2.71 -20.72
C ILE A 119 -8.31 -1.78 -20.77
N ALA A 120 -9.13 -1.86 -21.82
CA ALA A 120 -10.40 -1.15 -21.86
C ALA A 120 -11.59 -2.09 -22.04
N LEU A 121 -12.74 -1.71 -21.50
CA LEU A 121 -13.97 -2.47 -21.63
C LEU A 121 -14.84 -1.91 -22.76
N GLY A 122 -15.19 -2.78 -23.72
CA GLY A 122 -16.21 -2.49 -24.73
C GLY A 122 -15.77 -1.51 -25.83
N PRO A 123 -16.73 -0.95 -26.57
CA PRO A 123 -16.44 -0.12 -27.74
C PRO A 123 -15.86 1.25 -27.37
N GLY A 124 -15.22 1.90 -28.34
CA GLY A 124 -14.61 3.23 -28.17
C GLY A 124 -13.09 3.22 -28.05
N PHE A 125 -12.49 2.03 -28.03
CA PHE A 125 -11.05 1.80 -27.95
C PHE A 125 -10.59 0.80 -29.01
N LYS A 126 -9.35 0.94 -29.46
CA LYS A 126 -8.66 0.04 -30.39
C LYS A 126 -7.46 -0.63 -29.72
N ALA A 127 -7.52 -1.95 -29.55
CA ALA A 127 -6.41 -2.75 -29.06
C ALA A 127 -5.20 -2.66 -30.01
N GLY A 128 -4.01 -2.55 -29.42
CA GLY A 128 -2.75 -2.31 -30.13
C GLY A 128 -2.50 -0.85 -30.51
N VAL A 129 -3.43 0.06 -30.22
CA VAL A 129 -3.31 1.50 -30.48
C VAL A 129 -3.59 2.30 -29.21
N ASP A 130 -4.83 2.25 -28.72
CA ASP A 130 -5.26 2.99 -27.53
C ASP A 130 -4.90 2.24 -26.25
N VAL A 131 -4.95 0.91 -26.28
CA VAL A 131 -4.78 0.02 -25.13
C VAL A 131 -4.14 -1.31 -25.55
N HIS A 132 -3.62 -2.07 -24.60
CA HIS A 132 -3.01 -3.39 -24.86
C HIS A 132 -4.06 -4.46 -25.19
N ALA A 133 -5.24 -4.39 -24.56
CA ALA A 133 -6.36 -5.26 -24.86
C ALA A 133 -7.70 -4.53 -24.71
N VAL A 134 -8.67 -4.92 -25.52
CA VAL A 134 -10.07 -4.51 -25.39
C VAL A 134 -10.90 -5.74 -25.06
N ILE A 135 -11.73 -5.68 -24.03
CA ILE A 135 -12.62 -6.78 -23.66
C ILE A 135 -13.98 -6.60 -24.34
N GLU A 136 -14.44 -7.61 -25.06
CA GLU A 136 -15.76 -7.59 -25.67
C GLU A 136 -16.85 -7.58 -24.58
N THR A 137 -17.78 -6.63 -24.67
CA THR A 137 -18.85 -6.47 -23.68
C THR A 137 -20.24 -6.72 -24.27
N LYS A 138 -20.41 -6.80 -25.59
CA LYS A 138 -21.68 -7.05 -26.25
C LYS A 138 -22.16 -8.48 -25.92
N ARG A 139 -23.45 -8.62 -25.62
CA ARG A 139 -24.06 -9.94 -25.39
C ARG A 139 -23.97 -10.77 -26.67
N GLY A 140 -23.59 -12.03 -26.51
CA GLY A 140 -23.43 -12.98 -27.61
C GLY A 140 -22.31 -13.97 -27.31
N ARG A 141 -21.91 -14.72 -28.34
CA ARG A 141 -20.91 -15.79 -28.25
C ARG A 141 -19.53 -15.33 -27.74
N HIS A 142 -19.17 -14.07 -28.00
CA HIS A 142 -17.82 -13.52 -27.75
C HIS A 142 -17.74 -12.65 -26.49
N ILE A 143 -18.78 -12.64 -25.65
CA ILE A 143 -18.79 -11.80 -24.45
C ILE A 143 -17.62 -12.15 -23.51
N GLY A 144 -16.92 -11.14 -23.02
CA GLY A 144 -15.73 -11.30 -22.19
C GLY A 144 -14.48 -11.69 -22.97
N GLN A 145 -14.54 -11.92 -24.29
CA GLN A 145 -13.36 -12.29 -25.05
C GLN A 145 -12.34 -11.12 -25.10
N PRO A 146 -11.07 -11.36 -24.76
CA PRO A 146 -10.03 -10.35 -24.92
C PRO A 146 -9.61 -10.23 -26.39
N LEU A 147 -9.59 -9.00 -26.89
CA LEU A 147 -9.09 -8.62 -28.20
C LEU A 147 -7.74 -7.93 -28.04
N TYR A 148 -6.70 -8.45 -28.68
CA TYR A 148 -5.35 -7.87 -28.65
C TYR A 148 -5.04 -6.99 -29.88
N GLN A 149 -5.94 -7.00 -30.88
CA GLN A 149 -5.92 -6.11 -32.04
C GLN A 149 -7.37 -5.76 -32.43
N GLY A 150 -7.58 -4.55 -32.93
CA GLY A 150 -8.90 -4.12 -33.40
C GLY A 150 -9.81 -3.57 -32.30
N THR A 151 -11.11 -3.55 -32.53
CA THR A 151 -12.10 -2.90 -31.64
C THR A 151 -13.21 -3.88 -31.25
N ALA A 152 -13.80 -3.71 -30.07
CA ALA A 152 -15.03 -4.42 -29.71
C ALA A 152 -16.21 -4.01 -30.60
N LEU A 153 -17.26 -4.85 -30.62
CA LEU A 153 -18.46 -4.59 -31.40
C LEU A 153 -19.15 -3.28 -30.96
N PRO A 154 -19.70 -2.51 -31.92
CA PRO A 154 -20.35 -1.24 -31.61
C PRO A 154 -21.59 -1.45 -30.74
N ASN A 155 -21.85 -0.46 -29.87
CA ASN A 155 -23.04 -0.44 -29.04
C ASN A 155 -24.30 -0.27 -29.91
N THR A 156 -25.18 -1.27 -29.90
CA THR A 156 -26.43 -1.25 -30.66
C THR A 156 -27.49 -0.33 -30.06
N GLY A 157 -27.34 0.09 -28.78
CA GLY A 157 -28.33 0.90 -28.07
C GLY A 157 -29.60 0.14 -27.63
N ILE A 158 -29.80 -1.06 -28.17
CA ILE A 158 -30.91 -1.97 -27.85
C ILE A 158 -30.51 -2.85 -26.65
N PRO A 159 -31.27 -2.84 -25.54
CA PRO A 159 -31.02 -3.73 -24.42
C PRO A 159 -31.25 -5.20 -24.82
N GLY A 160 -30.50 -6.12 -24.21
CA GLY A 160 -30.73 -7.55 -24.44
C GLY A 160 -32.11 -8.00 -23.98
N GLU A 161 -32.68 -8.96 -24.68
CA GLU A 161 -34.00 -9.53 -24.39
C GLU A 161 -34.02 -10.27 -23.04
N ILE A 162 -35.09 -10.08 -22.28
CA ILE A 162 -35.41 -10.80 -21.05
C ILE A 162 -36.90 -11.14 -21.11
N LYS A 163 -37.24 -12.43 -21.24
CA LYS A 163 -38.62 -12.93 -21.34
C LYS A 163 -39.47 -12.15 -22.37
N GLY A 164 -38.93 -11.91 -23.56
CA GLY A 164 -39.64 -11.18 -24.62
C GLY A 164 -39.60 -9.65 -24.53
N TYR A 165 -39.00 -9.06 -23.49
CA TYR A 165 -38.88 -7.61 -23.35
C TYR A 165 -37.46 -7.11 -23.64
N THR A 166 -37.33 -6.02 -24.40
CA THR A 166 -36.04 -5.42 -24.79
C THR A 166 -35.94 -3.95 -24.39
N VAL A 167 -36.50 -3.04 -25.18
CA VAL A 167 -36.44 -1.59 -24.96
C VAL A 167 -37.46 -1.16 -23.91
N GLU A 168 -38.59 -1.87 -23.85
CA GLU A 168 -39.72 -1.61 -22.98
C GLU A 168 -39.24 -1.55 -21.53
N ARG A 169 -38.46 -2.53 -21.08
CA ARG A 169 -38.01 -2.63 -19.68
C ARG A 169 -37.11 -1.48 -19.19
N VAL A 170 -36.58 -0.65 -20.10
CA VAL A 170 -35.63 0.41 -19.76
C VAL A 170 -36.37 1.73 -19.56
N LEU A 171 -36.28 2.26 -18.34
CA LEU A 171 -36.83 3.58 -18.01
C LEU A 171 -35.94 4.67 -18.62
N ARG A 172 -36.55 5.60 -19.35
CA ARG A 172 -35.87 6.70 -20.03
C ARG A 172 -36.43 8.06 -19.63
N ALA A 173 -35.56 9.06 -19.59
CA ALA A 173 -35.94 10.43 -19.28
C ALA A 173 -36.84 11.02 -20.38
N PRO A 174 -38.07 11.49 -20.05
CA PRO A 174 -38.96 12.09 -21.05
C PRO A 174 -38.47 13.47 -21.52
N THR A 175 -37.76 14.18 -20.65
CA THR A 175 -37.18 15.51 -20.89
C THR A 175 -35.76 15.58 -20.32
N GLU A 176 -35.02 16.64 -20.64
CA GLU A 176 -33.86 17.05 -19.83
C GLU A 176 -34.37 17.67 -18.52
N GLY A 177 -33.68 17.40 -17.40
CA GLY A 177 -34.04 17.94 -16.09
C GLY A 177 -33.38 17.18 -14.94
N ILE A 178 -33.85 17.44 -13.71
CA ILE A 178 -33.42 16.73 -12.50
C ILE A 178 -34.32 15.51 -12.28
N PHE A 179 -33.70 14.32 -12.19
CA PHE A 179 -34.43 13.10 -11.87
C PHE A 179 -34.72 13.00 -10.37
N THR A 180 -35.98 12.72 -10.02
CA THR A 180 -36.43 12.44 -8.64
C THR A 180 -37.14 11.10 -8.62
N ALA A 181 -36.54 10.10 -7.97
CA ALA A 181 -37.15 8.79 -7.79
C ALA A 181 -38.31 8.86 -6.78
N VAL A 182 -39.44 8.24 -7.13
CA VAL A 182 -40.57 7.99 -6.22
C VAL A 182 -40.45 6.58 -5.64
N MET A 183 -40.01 5.62 -6.47
CA MET A 183 -39.81 4.23 -6.09
C MET A 183 -38.34 3.93 -5.75
N LYS A 184 -38.12 2.78 -5.13
CA LYS A 184 -36.80 2.25 -4.76
C LYS A 184 -36.48 0.99 -5.56
N ILE A 185 -35.19 0.70 -5.67
CA ILE A 185 -34.74 -0.59 -6.20
C ILE A 185 -35.29 -1.69 -5.29
N GLY A 186 -35.99 -2.65 -5.87
CA GLY A 186 -36.68 -3.72 -5.15
C GLY A 186 -38.20 -3.57 -5.07
N ASP A 187 -38.75 -2.39 -5.38
CA ASP A 187 -40.19 -2.19 -5.41
C ASP A 187 -40.82 -2.94 -6.60
N GLN A 188 -41.97 -3.58 -6.36
CA GLN A 188 -42.78 -4.15 -7.43
C GLN A 188 -43.57 -3.05 -8.12
N VAL A 189 -43.77 -3.20 -9.44
CA VAL A 189 -44.46 -2.22 -10.27
C VAL A 189 -45.42 -2.90 -11.24
N ASN A 190 -46.55 -2.25 -11.46
CA ASN A 190 -47.44 -2.50 -12.57
C ASN A 190 -47.15 -1.51 -13.70
N GLN A 191 -47.44 -1.91 -14.93
CA GLN A 191 -47.41 -1.03 -16.08
C GLN A 191 -48.33 0.17 -15.84
N GLY A 192 -47.80 1.37 -16.05
CA GLY A 192 -48.46 2.65 -15.78
C GLY A 192 -48.09 3.28 -14.43
N ASP A 193 -47.46 2.54 -13.52
CA ASP A 193 -47.04 3.10 -12.23
C ASP A 193 -45.96 4.18 -12.40
N ILE A 194 -46.01 5.22 -11.56
CA ILE A 194 -45.01 6.30 -11.57
C ILE A 194 -43.77 5.85 -10.80
N VAL A 195 -42.66 5.66 -11.52
CA VAL A 195 -41.37 5.27 -10.92
C VAL A 195 -40.60 6.50 -10.41
N GLY A 196 -40.80 7.66 -11.04
CA GLY A 196 -40.17 8.92 -10.67
C GLY A 196 -40.60 10.08 -11.56
N TYR A 197 -39.91 11.22 -11.43
CA TYR A 197 -40.14 12.42 -12.23
C TYR A 197 -38.82 12.95 -12.79
N VAL A 198 -38.89 13.64 -13.94
CA VAL A 198 -37.81 14.50 -14.45
C VAL A 198 -38.38 15.89 -14.68
N ASP A 199 -37.94 16.89 -13.91
CA ASP A 199 -38.50 18.26 -13.92
C ASP A 199 -40.05 18.28 -13.91
N GLY A 200 -40.64 17.48 -13.01
CA GLY A 200 -42.09 17.37 -12.85
C GLY A 200 -42.81 16.48 -13.87
N GLN A 201 -42.14 16.02 -14.93
CA GLN A 201 -42.73 15.08 -15.89
C GLN A 201 -42.63 13.64 -15.39
N PRO A 202 -43.72 12.87 -15.34
CA PRO A 202 -43.73 11.51 -14.79
C PRO A 202 -42.97 10.52 -15.67
N VAL A 203 -42.24 9.61 -15.03
CA VAL A 203 -41.56 8.47 -15.64
C VAL A 203 -42.36 7.22 -15.28
N LEU A 204 -43.03 6.63 -16.27
CA LEU A 204 -43.94 5.50 -16.07
C LEU A 204 -43.23 4.17 -16.26
N ALA A 205 -43.64 3.17 -15.48
CA ALA A 205 -43.34 1.77 -15.74
C ALA A 205 -44.06 1.33 -17.02
N THR A 206 -43.32 0.73 -17.93
CA THR A 206 -43.77 0.27 -19.25
C THR A 206 -44.16 -1.21 -19.24
N ILE A 207 -43.74 -1.95 -18.21
CA ILE A 207 -44.00 -3.38 -18.01
C ILE A 207 -44.26 -3.63 -16.52
N ASN A 208 -44.94 -4.74 -16.22
CA ASN A 208 -45.03 -5.26 -14.86
C ASN A 208 -43.70 -5.87 -14.43
N GLY A 209 -43.39 -5.85 -13.13
CA GLY A 209 -42.22 -6.53 -12.60
C GLY A 209 -41.65 -5.89 -11.34
N ILE A 210 -40.32 -5.86 -11.25
CA ILE A 210 -39.58 -5.28 -10.14
C ILE A 210 -38.57 -4.24 -10.63
N VAL A 211 -38.43 -3.12 -9.91
CA VAL A 211 -37.39 -2.12 -10.18
C VAL A 211 -36.03 -2.73 -9.87
N ARG A 212 -35.33 -3.22 -10.89
CA ARG A 212 -34.01 -3.87 -10.78
C ARG A 212 -32.88 -2.87 -10.62
N GLY A 213 -33.01 -1.72 -11.27
CA GLY A 213 -32.04 -0.63 -11.21
C GLY A 213 -32.73 0.71 -11.35
N LEU A 214 -32.24 1.70 -10.63
CA LEU A 214 -32.76 3.06 -10.65
C LEU A 214 -31.66 4.04 -10.28
N LEU A 215 -31.56 5.11 -11.05
CA LEU A 215 -30.65 6.22 -10.83
C LEU A 215 -30.92 6.87 -9.45
N LYS A 216 -29.91 7.50 -8.85
CA LYS A 216 -30.10 8.27 -7.60
C LYS A 216 -30.89 9.55 -7.90
N SER A 217 -31.78 9.95 -6.99
CA SER A 217 -32.48 11.24 -7.08
C SER A 217 -31.48 12.40 -7.00
N GLY A 218 -31.82 13.53 -7.64
CA GLY A 218 -31.02 14.76 -7.65
C GLY A 218 -30.03 14.86 -8.81
N LEU A 219 -29.91 13.82 -9.64
CA LEU A 219 -29.00 13.82 -10.79
C LEU A 219 -29.61 14.52 -12.00
N LYS A 220 -28.82 15.38 -12.64
CA LYS A 220 -29.17 16.00 -13.92
C LYS A 220 -29.07 14.96 -15.04
N VAL A 221 -30.13 14.85 -15.83
CA VAL A 221 -30.23 13.87 -16.92
C VAL A 221 -30.65 14.57 -18.21
N GLY A 222 -30.09 14.14 -19.34
CA GLY A 222 -30.55 14.56 -20.66
C GLY A 222 -31.78 13.76 -21.12
N LYS A 223 -32.53 14.30 -22.09
CA LYS A 223 -33.66 13.59 -22.70
C LYS A 223 -33.22 12.22 -23.26
N GLY A 224 -33.98 11.18 -22.94
CA GLY A 224 -33.73 9.80 -23.36
C GLY A 224 -32.63 9.06 -22.56
N ALA A 225 -31.99 9.72 -21.60
CA ALA A 225 -31.01 9.10 -20.71
C ALA A 225 -31.63 7.91 -19.95
N LYS A 226 -30.81 6.88 -19.68
CA LYS A 226 -31.26 5.70 -18.95
C LYS A 226 -31.43 6.05 -17.48
N LEU A 227 -32.66 5.96 -16.97
CA LEU A 227 -33.00 6.23 -15.57
C LEU A 227 -33.04 4.96 -14.72
N GLY A 228 -33.35 3.83 -15.33
CA GLY A 228 -33.54 2.59 -14.59
C GLY A 228 -33.80 1.40 -15.49
N ASP A 229 -34.13 0.28 -14.86
CA ASP A 229 -34.39 -0.99 -15.49
C ASP A 229 -35.43 -1.75 -14.65
N ILE A 230 -36.51 -2.20 -15.28
CA ILE A 230 -37.49 -3.10 -14.68
C ILE A 230 -37.14 -4.52 -15.12
N HIS A 231 -37.28 -5.49 -14.23
CA HIS A 231 -37.21 -6.90 -14.60
C HIS A 231 -38.59 -7.52 -14.52
N PRO A 232 -39.04 -8.29 -15.53
CA PRO A 232 -40.40 -8.84 -15.55
C PRO A 232 -40.64 -9.90 -14.46
N GLU A 233 -39.58 -10.48 -13.91
CA GLU A 233 -39.65 -11.38 -12.76
C GLU A 233 -39.35 -10.65 -11.45
N VAL A 234 -40.13 -10.98 -10.43
CA VAL A 234 -39.91 -10.54 -9.05
C VAL A 234 -39.07 -11.60 -8.32
N ASN A 235 -37.76 -11.38 -8.27
CA ASN A 235 -36.84 -12.20 -7.48
C ASN A 235 -35.74 -11.29 -6.89
N ARG A 236 -35.41 -11.52 -5.61
CA ARG A 236 -34.37 -10.79 -4.89
C ARG A 236 -32.99 -10.95 -5.56
N ASP A 237 -32.66 -12.12 -6.08
CA ASP A 237 -31.37 -12.37 -6.71
C ASP A 237 -31.11 -11.47 -7.93
N ILE A 238 -32.17 -11.08 -8.65
CA ILE A 238 -32.08 -10.19 -9.81
C ILE A 238 -31.50 -8.81 -9.44
N ILE A 239 -31.68 -8.39 -8.19
CA ILE A 239 -31.28 -7.09 -7.65
C ILE A 239 -29.86 -7.11 -7.09
N TYR A 240 -29.46 -8.20 -6.43
CA TYR A 240 -28.22 -8.28 -5.67
C TYR A 240 -27.14 -9.16 -6.31
N ALA A 241 -27.49 -9.96 -7.34
CA ALA A 241 -26.51 -10.74 -8.07
C ALA A 241 -25.81 -9.91 -9.16
N VAL A 242 -24.49 -10.07 -9.21
CA VAL A 242 -23.66 -9.61 -10.31
C VAL A 242 -24.08 -10.36 -11.56
N THR A 243 -24.21 -9.66 -12.68
CA THR A 243 -24.73 -10.29 -13.90
C THR A 243 -23.70 -11.25 -14.52
N ASP A 244 -24.17 -12.31 -15.19
CA ASP A 244 -23.31 -13.20 -15.99
C ASP A 244 -22.43 -12.42 -16.97
N ARG A 245 -22.94 -11.30 -17.49
CA ARG A 245 -22.19 -10.38 -18.36
C ARG A 245 -21.02 -9.74 -17.62
N ALA A 246 -21.24 -9.19 -16.44
CA ALA A 246 -20.18 -8.58 -15.64
C ALA A 246 -19.15 -9.62 -15.19
N GLN A 247 -19.59 -10.83 -14.86
CA GLN A 247 -18.70 -11.96 -14.54
C GLN A 247 -17.86 -12.40 -15.75
N ALA A 248 -18.47 -12.55 -16.93
CA ALA A 248 -17.77 -12.92 -18.16
C ALA A 248 -16.71 -11.86 -18.53
N VAL A 249 -17.06 -10.57 -18.42
CA VAL A 249 -16.11 -9.47 -18.65
C VAL A 249 -14.97 -9.49 -17.62
N GLY A 250 -15.27 -9.73 -16.34
CA GLY A 250 -14.25 -9.88 -15.30
C GLY A 250 -13.27 -11.03 -15.57
N LYS A 251 -13.77 -12.20 -15.98
CA LYS A 251 -12.93 -13.33 -16.40
C LYS A 251 -12.07 -12.98 -17.62
N GLY A 252 -12.64 -12.28 -18.59
CA GLY A 252 -11.93 -11.77 -19.75
C GLY A 252 -10.78 -10.83 -19.43
N VAL A 253 -11.00 -9.90 -18.48
CA VAL A 253 -9.94 -9.04 -17.95
C VAL A 253 -8.83 -9.86 -17.30
N LEU A 254 -9.18 -10.81 -16.43
CA LEU A 254 -8.20 -11.64 -15.74
C LEU A 254 -7.38 -12.48 -16.74
N GLU A 255 -8.02 -13.02 -17.78
CA GLU A 255 -7.36 -13.71 -18.89
C GLU A 255 -6.41 -12.77 -19.66
N ALA A 256 -6.84 -11.55 -19.96
CA ALA A 256 -6.02 -10.55 -20.63
C ALA A 256 -4.79 -10.16 -19.80
N ILE A 257 -4.96 -9.92 -18.50
CA ILE A 257 -3.85 -9.64 -17.58
C ILE A 257 -2.85 -10.80 -17.61
N SER A 258 -3.31 -12.03 -17.40
CA SER A 258 -2.44 -13.22 -17.39
C SER A 258 -1.70 -13.38 -18.73
N SER A 259 -2.40 -13.23 -19.85
CA SER A 259 -1.81 -13.35 -21.19
C SER A 259 -0.78 -12.25 -21.48
N LEU A 260 -1.04 -11.01 -21.05
CA LEU A 260 -0.12 -9.89 -21.24
C LEU A 260 1.10 -10.00 -20.31
N GLN A 261 0.92 -10.44 -19.07
CA GLN A 261 2.01 -10.74 -18.15
C GLN A 261 2.92 -11.86 -18.70
N GLN A 262 2.34 -12.94 -19.25
CA GLN A 262 3.11 -14.03 -19.88
C GLN A 262 3.85 -13.62 -21.15
N LYS A 263 3.38 -12.58 -21.86
CA LYS A 263 4.12 -12.00 -22.99
C LYS A 263 5.26 -11.07 -22.52
N GLY A 264 5.32 -10.80 -21.22
CA GLY A 264 6.18 -9.82 -20.57
C GLY A 264 5.62 -8.41 -20.75
N VAL A 265 5.88 -7.54 -19.78
CA VAL A 265 5.67 -6.10 -19.94
C VAL A 265 6.54 -5.65 -21.13
N PRO A 266 5.98 -5.04 -22.19
CA PRO A 266 6.74 -4.71 -23.40
C PRO A 266 7.95 -3.84 -23.12
N ASP A 267 7.86 -2.98 -22.11
CA ASP A 267 8.86 -2.00 -21.72
C ASP A 267 9.36 -2.24 -20.27
N THR A 268 10.09 -3.35 -20.08
CA THR A 268 10.76 -3.64 -18.80
C THR A 268 11.79 -2.58 -18.43
N HIS A 269 12.38 -1.88 -19.41
CA HIS A 269 13.36 -0.84 -19.15
C HIS A 269 12.73 0.36 -18.42
N ARG A 270 11.60 0.88 -18.92
CA ARG A 270 10.86 1.97 -18.24
C ARG A 270 10.36 1.54 -16.87
N LEU A 271 9.87 0.31 -16.72
CA LEU A 271 9.42 -0.20 -15.42
C LEU A 271 10.58 -0.25 -14.42
N ASN A 272 11.72 -0.80 -14.83
CA ASN A 272 12.93 -0.87 -14.00
C ASN A 272 13.42 0.53 -13.65
N GLN A 273 13.45 1.47 -14.60
CA GLN A 273 13.84 2.87 -14.33
C GLN A 273 12.95 3.52 -13.27
N LEU A 274 11.63 3.32 -13.31
CA LEU A 274 10.71 3.83 -12.29
C LEU A 274 10.93 3.19 -10.92
N ILE A 275 11.28 1.90 -10.89
CA ILE A 275 11.60 1.18 -9.65
C ILE A 275 12.89 1.73 -9.04
N TYR A 276 13.95 1.91 -9.84
CA TYR A 276 15.22 2.46 -9.37
C TYR A 276 15.09 3.92 -8.93
N GLN A 277 14.31 4.73 -9.65
CA GLN A 277 14.01 6.10 -9.22
C GLN A 277 13.30 6.09 -7.86
N LYS A 278 12.32 5.21 -7.67
CA LYS A 278 11.63 5.10 -6.38
C LYS A 278 12.56 4.59 -5.28
N LEU A 279 13.42 3.62 -5.56
CA LEU A 279 14.44 3.16 -4.61
C LEU A 279 15.37 4.32 -4.21
N GLN A 280 15.80 5.15 -5.16
CA GLN A 280 16.63 6.32 -4.87
C GLN A 280 15.91 7.31 -3.95
N GLU A 281 14.63 7.61 -4.20
CA GLU A 281 13.85 8.50 -3.33
C GLU A 281 13.79 7.98 -1.88
N GLU A 282 13.65 6.67 -1.68
CA GLU A 282 13.60 6.06 -0.34
C GLU A 282 14.97 6.11 0.34
N LEU A 283 16.05 5.86 -0.42
CA LEU A 283 17.42 5.99 0.08
C LEU A 283 17.71 7.43 0.51
N ASP A 284 17.32 8.42 -0.30
CA ASP A 284 17.50 9.84 0.01
C ASP A 284 16.70 10.28 1.25
N GLN A 285 15.55 9.63 1.51
CA GLN A 285 14.72 9.86 2.69
C GLN A 285 15.12 9.00 3.91
N GLU A 286 16.23 8.27 3.85
CA GLU A 286 16.67 7.32 4.88
C GLU A 286 15.58 6.28 5.24
N LYS A 287 14.75 5.88 4.27
CA LYS A 287 13.65 4.93 4.47
C LYS A 287 14.05 3.51 4.06
N PRO A 288 13.80 2.50 4.91
CA PRO A 288 14.10 1.13 4.56
C PRO A 288 13.23 0.59 3.43
N SER A 289 13.83 -0.18 2.54
CA SER A 289 13.17 -0.86 1.43
C SER A 289 13.87 -2.17 1.08
N ILE A 290 13.20 -3.05 0.36
CA ILE A 290 13.75 -4.34 -0.09
C ILE A 290 13.50 -4.47 -1.59
N LEU A 291 14.56 -4.62 -2.37
CA LEU A 291 14.46 -4.92 -3.79
C LEU A 291 14.58 -6.43 -4.00
N TYR A 292 13.58 -7.00 -4.66
CA TYR A 292 13.65 -8.35 -5.18
C TYR A 292 13.96 -8.32 -6.66
N THR A 293 14.89 -9.17 -7.09
CA THR A 293 15.25 -9.34 -8.50
C THR A 293 15.11 -10.81 -8.87
N LEU A 294 14.30 -11.12 -9.87
CA LEU A 294 14.17 -12.48 -10.38
C LEU A 294 15.46 -12.88 -11.11
N VAL A 295 16.16 -13.90 -10.62
CA VAL A 295 17.45 -14.34 -11.18
C VAL A 295 17.28 -15.58 -12.04
N GLU A 296 16.67 -16.63 -11.49
CA GLU A 296 16.57 -17.94 -12.14
C GLU A 296 15.18 -18.54 -11.95
N PHE A 297 14.65 -19.15 -13.00
CA PHE A 297 13.35 -19.80 -13.02
C PHE A 297 13.33 -20.93 -14.05
N PRO A 298 12.38 -21.89 -13.95
CA PRO A 298 12.23 -22.97 -14.91
C PRO A 298 12.07 -22.45 -16.35
N SER A 299 12.79 -23.05 -17.29
CA SER A 299 12.84 -22.61 -18.70
C SER A 299 11.50 -22.69 -19.44
N ASP A 300 10.56 -23.50 -18.96
CA ASP A 300 9.20 -23.60 -19.51
C ASP A 300 8.31 -22.40 -19.12
N TRP A 301 8.76 -21.53 -18.22
CA TRP A 301 8.03 -20.36 -17.80
C TRP A 301 8.42 -19.14 -18.63
N LYS A 302 7.43 -18.39 -19.11
CA LYS A 302 7.63 -17.14 -19.85
C LYS A 302 7.85 -15.96 -18.91
N LEU A 303 8.89 -16.04 -18.08
CA LEU A 303 9.35 -14.93 -17.24
C LEU A 303 10.56 -14.23 -17.86
N ARG A 304 10.91 -13.06 -17.31
CA ARG A 304 12.12 -12.32 -17.68
C ARG A 304 13.06 -12.22 -16.49
N SER A 305 14.27 -12.76 -16.62
CA SER A 305 15.33 -12.54 -15.63
C SER A 305 15.64 -11.04 -15.55
N GLY A 306 15.91 -10.54 -14.34
CA GLY A 306 16.03 -9.10 -14.06
C GLY A 306 14.71 -8.36 -13.86
N SER A 307 13.58 -9.07 -13.74
CA SER A 307 12.33 -8.45 -13.28
C SER A 307 12.45 -8.05 -11.81
N HIS A 308 11.99 -6.86 -11.46
CA HIS A 308 12.13 -6.32 -10.11
C HIS A 308 10.79 -6.13 -9.39
N LEU A 309 10.84 -6.31 -8.07
CA LEU A 309 9.78 -5.96 -7.13
C LEU A 309 10.40 -5.25 -5.93
N LEU A 310 10.20 -3.94 -5.83
CA LEU A 310 10.64 -3.13 -4.71
C LEU A 310 9.53 -3.04 -3.66
N VAL A 311 9.81 -3.38 -2.41
CA VAL A 311 8.88 -3.31 -1.28
C VAL A 311 9.37 -2.25 -0.29
N LEU A 312 8.51 -1.30 0.04
CA LEU A 312 8.80 -0.17 0.91
C LEU A 312 8.43 -0.48 2.36
N SER A 313 9.07 0.21 3.31
CA SER A 313 8.76 0.10 4.73
C SER A 313 7.32 0.45 5.09
N GLU A 314 6.68 1.32 4.31
CA GLU A 314 5.29 1.75 4.45
C GLU A 314 4.28 0.69 3.94
N GLY A 315 4.77 -0.44 3.42
CA GLY A 315 3.96 -1.57 2.96
C GLY A 315 3.64 -1.55 1.46
N PHE A 316 4.09 -0.52 0.73
CA PHE A 316 3.93 -0.42 -0.71
C PHE A 316 4.86 -1.37 -1.46
N ALA A 317 4.44 -1.78 -2.65
CA ALA A 317 5.30 -2.52 -3.58
C ALA A 317 5.24 -1.92 -4.98
N TYR A 318 6.38 -1.89 -5.67
CA TYR A 318 6.56 -1.37 -7.01
C TYR A 318 7.16 -2.44 -7.91
N GLY A 319 6.58 -2.63 -9.09
CA GLY A 319 7.01 -3.68 -10.01
C GLY A 319 6.34 -5.04 -9.77
N THR A 320 6.92 -6.07 -10.37
CA THR A 320 6.42 -7.45 -10.35
C THR A 320 7.54 -8.40 -10.75
N LEU A 321 7.58 -9.57 -10.13
CA LEU A 321 8.43 -10.70 -10.51
C LEU A 321 7.76 -11.59 -11.58
N GLY A 322 6.60 -11.15 -12.10
CA GLY A 322 5.87 -11.77 -13.20
C GLY A 322 4.75 -12.72 -12.79
N PHE A 323 4.66 -13.09 -11.51
CA PHE A 323 3.54 -13.85 -10.96
C PHE A 323 2.99 -13.21 -9.70
N SER A 324 1.67 -13.02 -9.64
CA SER A 324 1.01 -12.44 -8.46
C SER A 324 1.30 -13.26 -7.21
N SER A 325 1.25 -14.59 -7.27
CA SER A 325 1.55 -15.45 -6.12
C SER A 325 2.99 -15.30 -5.61
N LEU A 326 3.95 -15.09 -6.51
CA LEU A 326 5.35 -14.82 -6.15
C LEU A 326 5.48 -13.45 -5.49
N ASP A 327 4.87 -12.42 -6.10
CA ASP A 327 4.88 -11.07 -5.56
C ASP A 327 4.30 -11.03 -4.15
N HIS A 328 3.17 -11.70 -3.90
CA HIS A 328 2.56 -11.79 -2.58
C HIS A 328 3.47 -12.45 -1.55
N GLN A 329 4.10 -13.58 -1.90
CA GLN A 329 5.05 -14.26 -1.01
C GLN A 329 6.24 -13.37 -0.66
N MET A 330 6.78 -12.64 -1.66
CA MET A 330 7.92 -11.74 -1.46
C MET A 330 7.54 -10.49 -0.67
N ILE A 331 6.37 -9.89 -0.89
CA ILE A 331 5.85 -8.78 -0.07
C ILE A 331 5.69 -9.22 1.40
N ALA A 332 5.10 -10.39 1.64
CA ALA A 332 4.96 -10.93 3.01
C ALA A 332 6.32 -11.24 3.66
N ARG A 333 7.30 -11.68 2.87
CA ARG A 333 8.68 -11.87 3.33
C ARG A 333 9.35 -10.54 3.67
N ALA A 334 9.26 -9.54 2.79
CA ALA A 334 9.82 -8.21 3.03
C ALA A 334 9.28 -7.56 4.30
N LYS A 335 7.97 -7.65 4.57
CA LYS A 335 7.38 -7.16 5.82
C LYS A 335 8.05 -7.74 7.08
N ARG A 336 8.44 -9.02 7.05
CA ARG A 336 9.16 -9.68 8.16
C ARG A 336 10.64 -9.28 8.26
N LEU A 337 11.27 -8.88 7.15
CA LEU A 337 12.66 -8.43 7.15
C LEU A 337 12.77 -6.97 7.56
N LEU A 338 11.87 -6.14 7.05
CA LEU A 338 11.72 -4.74 7.43
C LEU A 338 11.47 -4.56 8.93
N SER A 339 10.98 -5.57 9.65
CA SER A 339 10.85 -5.54 11.11
C SER A 339 12.11 -5.98 11.87
N LYS A 340 12.97 -6.82 11.27
CA LYS A 340 14.16 -7.38 11.92
C LYS A 340 15.39 -6.48 11.87
N SER A 341 15.38 -5.45 11.02
CA SER A 341 16.44 -4.44 10.94
C SER A 341 17.85 -4.94 10.64
N ASP A 342 17.94 -6.15 10.07
CA ASP A 342 19.20 -6.74 9.64
C ASP A 342 19.26 -6.73 8.10
N PRO A 343 20.03 -5.81 7.50
CA PRO A 343 20.13 -5.72 6.05
C PRO A 343 20.99 -6.87 5.52
N THR A 344 20.36 -7.98 5.15
CA THR A 344 21.04 -9.07 4.45
C THR A 344 20.74 -9.01 2.96
N THR A 345 21.78 -9.12 2.13
CA THR A 345 21.63 -9.42 0.70
C THR A 345 21.89 -10.90 0.47
N GLY A 346 21.02 -11.56 -0.29
CA GLY A 346 21.20 -12.99 -0.57
C GLY A 346 20.26 -13.50 -1.65
N ILE A 347 20.46 -14.75 -2.05
CA ILE A 347 19.56 -15.44 -2.97
C ILE A 347 18.60 -16.28 -2.13
N VAL A 348 17.31 -16.00 -2.27
CA VAL A 348 16.25 -16.81 -1.67
C VAL A 348 15.68 -17.76 -2.72
N GLN A 349 15.43 -19.00 -2.30
CA GLN A 349 14.77 -19.98 -3.13
C GLN A 349 13.30 -20.06 -2.77
N VAL A 350 12.43 -19.87 -3.76
CA VAL A 350 10.98 -19.80 -3.58
C VAL A 350 10.32 -20.88 -4.41
N GLN A 351 9.37 -21.60 -3.81
CA GLN A 351 8.58 -22.62 -4.47
C GLN A 351 7.21 -22.06 -4.83
N LEU A 352 6.85 -22.07 -6.13
CA LEU A 352 5.49 -21.76 -6.57
C LEU A 352 4.72 -23.06 -6.83
N ASN A 353 3.76 -23.36 -5.96
CA ASN A 353 2.81 -24.47 -6.04
C ASN A 353 3.41 -25.88 -5.84
N GLU A 354 2.54 -26.88 -5.66
CA GLU A 354 2.84 -28.28 -5.29
C GLU A 354 3.72 -29.06 -6.29
N LYS A 355 4.14 -28.46 -7.41
CA LYS A 355 4.94 -29.13 -8.45
C LYS A 355 6.46 -29.09 -8.23
N GLY A 356 6.93 -28.65 -7.06
CA GLY A 356 8.35 -28.79 -6.73
C GLY A 356 9.31 -27.79 -7.38
N LYS A 357 8.83 -26.93 -8.30
CA LYS A 357 9.71 -26.04 -9.08
C LYS A 357 10.20 -24.86 -8.24
N MET A 358 11.51 -24.66 -8.27
CA MET A 358 12.21 -23.65 -7.49
C MET A 358 12.58 -22.43 -8.35
N ILE A 359 12.49 -21.26 -7.75
CA ILE A 359 12.84 -19.97 -8.33
C ILE A 359 13.90 -19.35 -7.45
N LYS A 360 14.91 -18.71 -8.05
CA LYS A 360 15.89 -17.92 -7.31
C LYS A 360 15.58 -16.45 -7.47
N VAL A 361 15.38 -15.78 -6.35
CA VAL A 361 15.15 -14.34 -6.26
C VAL A 361 16.31 -13.76 -5.47
N LEU A 362 17.03 -12.79 -6.03
CA LEU A 362 17.98 -11.96 -5.30
C LEU A 362 17.17 -11.01 -4.42
N GLU A 363 17.44 -11.03 -3.12
CA GLU A 363 16.84 -10.18 -2.09
C GLU A 363 17.91 -9.19 -1.64
N GLU A 364 17.69 -7.91 -1.88
CA GLU A 364 18.59 -6.82 -1.51
C GLU A 364 17.88 -5.89 -0.53
N ALA A 365 18.38 -5.85 0.70
CA ALA A 365 17.83 -5.02 1.76
C ALA A 365 18.56 -3.67 1.82
N PHE A 366 17.82 -2.59 1.61
CA PHE A 366 18.31 -1.22 1.69
C PHE A 366 17.80 -0.59 2.98
N PHE A 367 18.70 -0.37 3.93
CA PHE A 367 18.41 0.32 5.19
C PHE A 367 19.32 1.54 5.29
N PRO A 368 18.87 2.64 5.91
CA PRO A 368 19.75 3.76 6.16
C PRO A 368 20.86 3.32 7.10
N GLN A 369 21.96 4.07 7.10
CA GLN A 369 23.08 3.80 7.98
C GLN A 369 22.63 3.87 9.45
N LYS A 370 23.15 2.98 10.30
CA LYS A 370 22.89 3.03 11.74
C LYS A 370 23.42 4.34 12.29
N LYS A 371 22.66 5.03 13.14
CA LYS A 371 23.04 6.33 13.71
C LYS A 371 23.23 6.19 15.21
N LEU A 372 24.30 6.78 15.77
CA LEU A 372 24.50 6.90 17.21
C LEU A 372 24.55 8.38 17.57
N VAL A 373 23.54 8.83 18.32
CA VAL A 373 23.49 10.17 18.91
C VAL A 373 23.97 10.08 20.35
N VAL A 374 25.03 10.80 20.67
CA VAL A 374 25.63 10.86 22.01
C VAL A 374 25.40 12.25 22.60
N PHE A 375 24.56 12.32 23.63
CA PHE A 375 24.38 13.52 24.44
C PHE A 375 25.40 13.51 25.58
N GLY A 376 26.36 14.42 25.52
CA GLY A 376 27.48 14.52 26.44
C GLY A 376 28.79 14.13 25.75
N ALA A 377 29.72 15.06 25.72
CA ALA A 377 31.08 14.89 25.23
C ALA A 377 32.05 14.54 26.37
N GLY A 378 31.64 13.79 27.39
CA GLY A 378 32.53 13.39 28.50
C GLY A 378 33.63 12.39 28.10
N HIS A 379 34.40 11.89 29.08
CA HIS A 379 35.48 10.92 28.79
C HIS A 379 34.98 9.59 28.21
N VAL A 380 33.78 9.15 28.58
CA VAL A 380 33.17 7.91 28.03
C VAL A 380 32.78 8.07 26.56
N ALA A 381 32.42 9.28 26.13
CA ALA A 381 31.94 9.52 24.77
C ALA A 381 33.02 9.31 23.71
N VAL A 382 34.29 9.60 24.02
CA VAL A 382 35.41 9.50 23.07
C VAL A 382 35.61 8.05 22.58
N PRO A 383 35.89 7.06 23.44
CA PRO A 383 36.02 5.67 23.01
C PRO A 383 34.70 5.09 22.48
N LEU A 384 33.56 5.55 22.98
CA LEU A 384 32.24 5.15 22.47
C LEU A 384 32.07 5.52 21.00
N VAL A 385 32.34 6.78 20.63
CA VAL A 385 32.22 7.27 19.25
C VAL A 385 33.24 6.57 18.35
N GLU A 386 34.47 6.38 18.83
CA GLU A 386 35.51 5.70 18.06
C GLU A 386 35.13 4.25 17.73
N MET A 387 34.69 3.48 18.73
CA MET A 387 34.27 2.09 18.55
C MET A 387 32.97 2.00 17.74
N ALA A 388 32.01 2.92 17.96
CA ALA A 388 30.77 2.95 17.19
C ALA A 388 31.02 3.19 15.70
N SER A 389 31.95 4.10 15.36
CA SER A 389 32.36 4.36 13.98
C SER A 389 32.99 3.11 13.34
N ILE A 390 33.79 2.33 14.07
CA ILE A 390 34.33 1.03 13.60
C ILE A 390 33.18 0.04 13.29
N LEU A 391 32.14 0.04 14.11
CA LEU A 391 30.95 -0.80 13.92
C LEU A 391 29.99 -0.26 12.85
N GLY A 392 30.36 0.81 12.12
CA GLY A 392 29.61 1.36 11.00
C GLY A 392 28.52 2.36 11.39
N TYR A 393 28.47 2.82 12.64
CA TYR A 393 27.53 3.86 13.04
C TYR A 393 27.96 5.22 12.50
N GLN A 394 27.02 5.96 11.94
CA GLN A 394 27.12 7.41 11.76
C GLN A 394 26.95 8.06 13.14
N THR A 395 27.96 8.78 13.60
CA THR A 395 28.07 9.28 14.97
C THR A 395 27.82 10.78 15.05
N VAL A 396 26.92 11.17 15.95
CA VAL A 396 26.58 12.56 16.25
C VAL A 396 26.89 12.80 17.72
N VAL A 397 27.72 13.79 18.03
CA VAL A 397 28.03 14.19 19.41
C VAL A 397 27.43 15.55 19.69
N VAL A 398 26.72 15.66 20.80
CA VAL A 398 26.08 16.90 21.27
C VAL A 398 26.60 17.24 22.66
N ASP A 399 27.11 18.45 22.87
CA ASP A 399 27.45 18.99 24.19
C ASP A 399 27.44 20.52 24.16
N ASP A 400 27.23 21.17 25.29
CA ASP A 400 27.18 22.63 25.42
C ASP A 400 28.56 23.26 25.71
N ARG A 401 29.58 22.43 25.94
CA ARG A 401 30.95 22.86 26.25
C ARG A 401 31.85 22.87 25.02
N GLN A 402 32.15 24.08 24.54
CA GLN A 402 32.99 24.33 23.36
C GLN A 402 34.35 23.61 23.42
N GLU A 403 34.97 23.51 24.61
CA GLU A 403 36.27 22.89 24.80
C GLU A 403 36.27 21.37 24.61
N LEU A 404 35.10 20.72 24.65
CA LEU A 404 34.97 19.27 24.50
C LEU A 404 34.54 18.85 23.09
N VAL A 405 33.93 19.75 22.32
CA VAL A 405 33.36 19.48 21.01
C VAL A 405 34.32 19.92 19.91
N SER A 406 35.31 19.07 19.62
CA SER A 406 36.29 19.34 18.56
C SER A 406 36.61 18.08 17.73
N LYS A 407 37.03 18.27 16.48
CA LYS A 407 37.49 17.17 15.61
C LYS A 407 38.80 16.54 16.10
N GLU A 408 39.64 17.28 16.81
CA GLU A 408 40.85 16.74 17.44
C GLU A 408 40.50 15.71 18.52
N ARG A 409 39.45 15.99 19.30
CA ARG A 409 38.98 15.11 20.37
C ARG A 409 38.09 13.97 19.86
N PHE A 410 37.33 14.22 18.79
CA PHE A 410 36.51 13.22 18.12
C PHE A 410 36.84 13.11 16.62
N PRO A 411 37.99 12.52 16.25
CA PRO A 411 38.40 12.42 14.85
C PRO A 411 37.42 11.66 13.96
N ARG A 412 36.71 10.68 14.56
CA ARG A 412 35.74 9.81 13.89
C ARG A 412 34.28 10.21 14.04
N ALA A 413 33.98 11.30 14.75
CA ALA A 413 32.61 11.80 14.80
C ALA A 413 32.18 12.29 13.42
N ASP A 414 31.02 11.87 12.91
CA ASP A 414 30.49 12.38 11.63
C ASP A 414 29.98 13.82 11.79
N LYS A 415 29.22 14.07 12.86
CA LYS A 415 28.67 15.39 13.19
C LYS A 415 28.97 15.77 14.64
N LEU A 416 29.38 17.02 14.84
CA LEU A 416 29.64 17.62 16.14
C LEU A 416 28.71 18.83 16.30
N ILE A 417 27.90 18.84 17.35
CA ILE A 417 26.94 19.91 17.66
C ILE A 417 27.34 20.51 19.00
N CYS A 418 27.86 21.73 18.96
CA CYS A 418 28.19 22.50 20.16
C CYS A 418 27.07 23.50 20.44
N ALA A 419 26.09 23.11 21.24
CA ALA A 419 24.92 23.91 21.56
C ALA A 419 24.27 23.45 22.88
N PRO A 420 23.49 24.31 23.56
CA PRO A 420 22.64 23.90 24.67
C PRO A 420 21.74 22.72 24.31
N PHE A 421 21.61 21.75 25.21
CA PHE A 421 20.84 20.54 24.94
C PHE A 421 19.37 20.83 24.63
N ASP A 422 18.76 21.78 25.32
CA ASP A 422 17.38 22.20 25.10
C ASP A 422 17.15 22.78 23.71
N GLU A 423 18.08 23.56 23.17
CA GLU A 423 18.00 24.09 21.80
C GLU A 423 18.00 22.95 20.77
N VAL A 424 18.94 22.00 20.89
CA VAL A 424 19.04 20.84 19.98
C VAL A 424 17.80 19.95 20.09
N LEU A 425 17.27 19.76 21.29
CA LEU A 425 16.09 18.93 21.55
C LEU A 425 14.78 19.61 21.10
N GLN A 426 14.77 20.93 20.91
CA GLN A 426 13.62 21.68 20.37
C GLN A 426 13.67 21.81 18.84
N ASP A 427 14.80 21.52 18.22
CA ASP A 427 14.95 21.50 16.76
C ASP A 427 14.10 20.38 16.16
N VAL A 428 13.10 20.77 15.35
CA VAL A 428 12.15 19.85 14.71
C VAL A 428 12.87 18.94 13.71
N GLU A 429 13.80 19.49 12.93
CA GLU A 429 14.52 18.75 11.90
C GLU A 429 15.44 17.70 12.53
N PHE A 430 16.10 18.04 13.64
CA PHE A 430 16.90 17.07 14.40
C PHE A 430 16.05 15.91 14.94
N ASN A 431 14.89 16.22 15.52
CA ASN A 431 14.00 15.21 16.08
C ASN A 431 13.37 14.30 15.02
N GLU A 432 13.02 14.83 13.86
CA GLU A 432 12.48 14.06 12.73
C GLU A 432 13.50 13.02 12.19
N GLN A 433 14.80 13.26 12.39
CA GLN A 433 15.86 12.31 12.01
C GLN A 433 16.03 11.15 13.01
N ILE A 434 15.43 11.22 14.21
CA ILE A 434 15.53 10.16 15.23
C ILE A 434 14.53 9.05 14.91
N ASN A 435 15.02 7.99 14.27
CA ASN A 435 14.22 6.88 13.79
C ASN A 435 14.68 5.53 14.36
N ARG A 436 14.06 4.45 13.89
CA ARG A 436 14.37 3.07 14.32
C ARG A 436 15.78 2.58 14.00
N MET A 437 16.58 3.32 13.22
CA MET A 437 17.99 3.02 12.97
C MET A 437 18.92 3.85 13.85
N THR A 438 18.35 4.69 14.72
CA THR A 438 19.07 5.57 15.65
C THR A 438 19.14 4.96 17.04
N SER A 439 20.34 4.96 17.60
CA SER A 439 20.61 4.68 19.01
C SER A 439 20.98 5.98 19.71
N VAL A 440 20.46 6.19 20.91
CA VAL A 440 20.69 7.38 21.71
C VAL A 440 21.42 6.98 22.99
N VAL A 441 22.54 7.64 23.27
CA VAL A 441 23.33 7.46 24.48
C VAL A 441 23.41 8.78 25.23
N ILE A 442 22.94 8.78 26.47
CA ILE A 442 22.89 9.94 27.36
C ILE A 442 23.99 9.78 28.42
N VAL A 443 25.07 10.53 28.25
CA VAL A 443 26.30 10.53 29.06
C VAL A 443 26.71 11.96 29.43
N THR A 444 25.73 12.77 29.88
CA THR A 444 25.94 14.21 30.13
C THR A 444 26.67 14.48 31.46
N ARG A 445 26.95 15.77 31.72
CA ARG A 445 27.68 16.24 32.92
C ARG A 445 26.87 16.28 34.21
N GLY A 446 25.59 15.88 34.23
CA GLY A 446 24.82 15.91 35.48
C GLY A 446 23.33 15.56 35.37
N HIS A 447 22.75 15.27 36.54
CA HIS A 447 21.38 14.79 36.71
C HIS A 447 20.30 15.57 35.95
N GLN A 448 20.40 16.90 35.90
CA GLN A 448 19.40 17.76 35.25
C GLN A 448 19.41 17.58 33.72
N TYR A 449 20.59 17.51 33.11
CA TYR A 449 20.72 17.35 31.66
C TYR A 449 20.37 15.93 31.22
N ASP A 450 20.71 14.91 32.01
CA ASP A 450 20.29 13.54 31.68
C ASP A 450 18.76 13.40 31.70
N LEU A 451 18.10 14.02 32.69
CA LEU A 451 16.64 14.04 32.77
C LEU A 451 16.03 14.78 31.57
N LEU A 452 16.60 15.93 31.19
CA LEU A 452 16.17 16.71 30.03
C LEU A 452 16.26 15.90 28.74
N CYS A 453 17.42 15.33 28.42
CA CYS A 453 17.61 14.53 27.22
C CYS A 453 16.69 13.29 27.22
N LEU A 454 16.58 12.61 28.36
CA LEU A 454 15.73 11.42 28.46
C LEU A 454 14.25 11.76 28.24
N LYS A 455 13.78 12.89 28.77
CA LYS A 455 12.39 13.35 28.61
C LYS A 455 11.99 13.51 27.15
N TYR A 456 12.87 14.08 26.34
CA TYR A 456 12.61 14.27 24.90
C TYR A 456 12.76 12.94 24.13
N MET A 457 13.81 12.17 24.44
CA MET A 457 14.14 10.99 23.64
C MET A 457 13.21 9.80 23.90
N ILE A 458 12.63 9.67 25.10
CA ILE A 458 11.77 8.54 25.48
C ILE A 458 10.49 8.40 24.63
N GLY A 459 10.04 9.49 24.01
CA GLY A 459 8.89 9.50 23.11
C GLY A 459 9.23 9.20 21.65
N THR A 460 10.51 9.10 21.31
CA THR A 460 10.98 8.88 19.93
C THR A 460 10.93 7.40 19.55
N ASN A 461 11.13 7.14 18.26
CA ASN A 461 11.24 5.78 17.71
C ASN A 461 12.69 5.25 17.69
N ALA A 462 13.59 5.81 18.50
CA ALA A 462 14.96 5.31 18.61
C ALA A 462 14.99 3.82 18.96
N ARG A 463 15.87 3.05 18.31
CA ARG A 463 16.08 1.61 18.59
C ARG A 463 16.57 1.37 20.01
N TYR A 464 17.42 2.26 20.50
CA TYR A 464 18.05 2.17 21.79
C TYR A 464 18.08 3.53 22.45
N ILE A 465 17.71 3.59 23.73
CA ILE A 465 17.86 4.77 24.56
C ILE A 465 18.56 4.33 25.84
N GLY A 466 19.82 4.71 25.96
CA GLY A 466 20.65 4.39 27.10
C GLY A 466 20.97 5.63 27.93
N MET A 467 20.89 5.52 29.25
CA MET A 467 21.25 6.62 30.16
C MET A 467 22.27 6.16 31.21
N ILE A 468 23.39 6.87 31.28
CA ILE A 468 24.40 6.60 32.31
C ILE A 468 23.93 7.07 33.69
N GLY A 469 24.18 6.26 34.71
CA GLY A 469 23.95 6.67 36.08
C GLY A 469 23.98 5.53 37.07
N SER A 470 24.25 5.87 38.34
CA SER A 470 24.08 4.93 39.44
C SER A 470 22.62 4.54 39.62
N ARG A 471 22.35 3.41 40.28
CA ARG A 471 20.98 2.96 40.60
C ARG A 471 20.14 4.05 41.29
N ARG A 472 20.76 4.84 42.16
CA ARG A 472 20.11 5.98 42.83
C ARG A 472 19.69 7.05 41.83
N LYS A 473 20.61 7.49 40.97
CA LYS A 473 20.38 8.51 39.93
C LYS A 473 19.27 8.09 38.98
N VAL A 474 19.30 6.84 38.51
CA VAL A 474 18.26 6.30 37.62
C VAL A 474 16.88 6.34 38.28
N LYS A 475 16.79 5.91 39.55
CA LYS A 475 15.54 5.93 40.31
C LYS A 475 14.97 7.34 40.47
N GLU A 476 15.82 8.33 40.72
CA GLU A 476 15.42 9.74 40.82
C GLU A 476 14.87 10.27 39.50
N CYS A 477 15.58 10.07 38.39
CA CYS A 477 15.13 10.49 37.06
C CYS A 477 13.80 9.82 36.66
N PHE A 478 13.68 8.50 36.86
CA PHE A 478 12.46 7.77 36.50
C PHE A 478 11.27 8.23 37.37
N SER A 479 11.51 8.53 38.64
CA SER A 479 10.48 9.06 39.53
C SER A 479 9.99 10.44 39.11
N ALA A 480 10.89 11.29 38.60
CA ALA A 480 10.51 12.60 38.05
C ALA A 480 9.65 12.45 36.79
N LEU A 481 10.06 11.61 35.84
CA LEU A 481 9.31 11.37 34.59
C LEU A 481 7.93 10.75 34.85
N LEU A 482 7.81 9.83 35.81
CA LEU A 482 6.51 9.27 36.21
C LEU A 482 5.56 10.35 36.76
N LYS A 483 6.06 11.30 37.54
CA LYS A 483 5.26 12.42 38.05
C LYS A 483 4.79 13.36 36.94
N GLU A 484 5.57 13.46 35.86
CA GLU A 484 5.23 14.23 34.65
C GLU A 484 4.32 13.46 33.68
N GLY A 485 3.88 12.24 34.03
CA GLY A 485 2.91 11.47 33.25
C GLY A 485 3.51 10.51 32.22
N VAL A 486 4.83 10.34 32.19
CA VAL A 486 5.47 9.31 31.35
C VAL A 486 5.06 7.92 31.82
N SER A 487 4.65 7.07 30.88
CA SER A 487 4.21 5.72 31.21
C SER A 487 5.35 4.84 31.73
N ARG A 488 5.03 3.88 32.61
CA ARG A 488 5.98 2.84 33.03
C ARG A 488 6.47 1.99 31.86
N GLU A 489 5.64 1.82 30.84
CA GLU A 489 5.96 1.02 29.66
C GLU A 489 7.03 1.68 28.80
N SER A 490 6.96 3.01 28.63
CA SER A 490 8.00 3.80 27.97
C SER A 490 9.33 3.73 28.74
N LEU A 491 9.29 3.82 30.07
CA LEU A 491 10.50 3.74 30.91
C LEU A 491 11.18 2.36 30.85
N LYS A 492 10.42 1.27 30.67
CA LYS A 492 10.98 -0.08 30.50
C LYS A 492 11.83 -0.22 29.24
N LYS A 493 11.65 0.65 28.24
CA LYS A 493 12.44 0.65 27.00
C LYS A 493 13.81 1.31 27.17
N VAL A 494 14.06 1.98 28.29
CA VAL A 494 15.30 2.73 28.56
C VAL A 494 16.32 1.82 29.26
N ALA A 495 17.51 1.69 28.68
CA ALA A 495 18.64 1.02 29.31
C ALA A 495 19.31 1.94 30.32
N ALA A 496 18.90 1.84 31.59
CA ALA A 496 19.44 2.63 32.68
C ALA A 496 19.54 1.79 33.98
N PRO A 497 20.73 1.56 34.55
CA PRO A 497 22.04 1.96 34.04
C PRO A 497 22.35 1.36 32.66
N ILE A 498 23.05 2.14 31.85
CA ILE A 498 23.42 1.80 30.48
C ILE A 498 24.49 0.68 30.43
N GLY A 499 24.48 -0.15 29.37
CA GLY A 499 25.51 -1.14 29.09
C GLY A 499 25.30 -2.51 29.76
N LEU A 500 26.12 -3.48 29.35
CA LEU A 500 26.20 -4.81 29.97
C LEU A 500 27.06 -4.78 31.24
N ASP A 501 26.79 -5.70 32.17
CA ASP A 501 27.60 -5.87 33.36
C ASP A 501 28.91 -6.61 33.03
N LEU A 502 29.92 -5.87 32.58
CA LEU A 502 31.26 -6.39 32.28
C LEU A 502 32.24 -6.21 33.46
N GLY A 503 31.81 -5.58 34.56
CA GLY A 503 32.64 -5.28 35.74
C GLY A 503 33.70 -4.16 35.59
N GLY A 504 33.89 -3.64 34.37
CA GLY A 504 34.85 -2.57 34.08
C GLY A 504 34.41 -1.19 34.55
N GLN A 505 35.37 -0.29 34.77
CA GLN A 505 35.14 1.08 35.23
C GLN A 505 35.88 2.13 34.40
N LYS A 506 36.81 1.73 33.52
CA LYS A 506 37.48 2.65 32.62
C LYS A 506 36.53 3.16 31.53
N PRO A 507 36.69 4.39 31.01
CA PRO A 507 35.84 4.92 29.95
C PRO A 507 35.70 3.99 28.74
N GLU A 508 36.77 3.31 28.34
CA GLU A 508 36.81 2.37 27.22
C GLU A 508 36.01 1.09 27.52
N GLU A 509 36.09 0.58 28.74
CA GLU A 509 35.36 -0.61 29.20
C GLU A 509 33.85 -0.32 29.29
N ILE A 510 33.50 0.88 29.77
CA ILE A 510 32.11 1.35 29.80
C ILE A 510 31.59 1.51 28.37
N ALA A 511 32.33 2.16 27.48
CA ALA A 511 31.97 2.28 26.07
C ALA A 511 31.74 0.92 25.40
N LEU A 512 32.64 -0.03 25.62
CA LEU A 512 32.50 -1.41 25.14
C LEU A 512 31.22 -2.07 25.69
N SER A 513 30.92 -1.89 26.98
CA SER A 513 29.70 -2.44 27.59
C SER A 513 28.42 -1.89 26.98
N ILE A 514 28.40 -0.60 26.61
CA ILE A 514 27.28 0.07 25.96
C ILE A 514 27.09 -0.48 24.55
N LEU A 515 28.17 -0.53 23.76
CA LEU A 515 28.11 -1.04 22.40
C LEU A 515 27.77 -2.53 22.34
N ALA A 516 28.29 -3.33 23.27
CA ALA A 516 27.94 -4.74 23.38
C ALA A 516 26.44 -4.91 23.66
N GLN A 517 25.85 -4.09 24.53
CA GLN A 517 24.40 -4.11 24.77
C GLN A 517 23.61 -3.69 23.52
N MET A 518 24.04 -2.63 22.84
CA MET A 518 23.40 -2.15 21.61
C MET A 518 23.40 -3.22 20.52
N VAL A 519 24.54 -3.87 20.27
CA VAL A 519 24.69 -4.95 19.29
C VAL A 519 23.84 -6.16 19.70
N ALA A 520 23.85 -6.54 20.98
CA ALA A 520 23.01 -7.65 21.45
C ALA A 520 21.51 -7.36 21.23
N LEU A 521 21.04 -6.15 21.54
CA LEU A 521 19.65 -5.77 21.30
C LEU A 521 19.29 -5.77 19.81
N GLU A 522 20.22 -5.32 18.96
CA GLU A 522 20.04 -5.31 17.51
C GLU A 522 19.83 -6.72 16.94
N TYR A 523 20.61 -7.70 17.38
CA TYR A 523 20.54 -9.07 16.88
C TYR A 523 19.70 -10.03 17.75
N GLY A 524 19.04 -9.52 18.81
CA GLY A 524 18.29 -10.34 19.76
C GLY A 524 19.16 -11.30 20.58
N GLY A 525 20.44 -10.96 20.78
CA GLY A 525 21.40 -11.74 21.55
C GLY A 525 21.09 -11.74 23.06
N SER A 526 21.33 -12.87 23.71
CA SER A 526 21.07 -13.06 25.15
C SER A 526 22.09 -12.41 26.09
N CYS A 527 23.21 -11.92 25.55
CA CYS A 527 24.38 -11.46 26.30
C CYS A 527 25.06 -12.54 27.17
N GLN A 528 24.72 -13.82 26.97
CA GLN A 528 25.39 -14.95 27.63
C GLN A 528 26.62 -15.40 26.81
N PRO A 529 27.63 -16.03 27.44
CA PRO A 529 28.74 -16.61 26.70
C PRO A 529 28.25 -17.68 25.72
N LEU A 530 28.67 -17.61 24.44
CA LEU A 530 28.21 -18.53 23.39
C LEU A 530 28.42 -20.02 23.75
N HIS A 531 29.53 -20.35 24.41
CA HIS A 531 29.80 -21.74 24.82
C HIS A 531 28.75 -22.28 25.80
N GLN A 532 28.13 -21.43 26.64
CA GLN A 532 27.07 -21.86 27.57
C GLN A 532 25.71 -22.01 26.87
N ILE A 533 25.49 -21.26 25.79
CA ILE A 533 24.29 -21.37 24.97
C ILE A 533 24.31 -22.68 24.18
N TYR A 534 25.45 -23.00 23.56
CA TYR A 534 25.58 -24.17 22.68
C TYR A 534 26.03 -25.46 23.39
N SER A 535 26.52 -25.41 24.64
CA SER A 535 27.01 -26.61 25.34
C SER A 535 25.94 -27.67 25.59
N ASN A 536 24.67 -27.29 25.70
CA ASN A 536 23.57 -28.25 25.84
C ASN A 536 23.21 -28.95 24.53
N ASP A 537 23.48 -28.33 23.38
CA ASP A 537 23.22 -28.92 22.06
C ASP A 537 24.41 -29.77 21.60
N MET A 538 25.64 -29.28 21.78
CA MET A 538 26.84 -30.00 21.30
C MET A 538 27.13 -31.29 22.08
N LEU A 539 26.85 -31.36 23.39
CA LEU A 539 27.07 -32.58 24.18
C LEU A 539 26.06 -33.71 23.84
N ASN A 540 24.94 -33.38 23.21
CA ASN A 540 23.96 -34.38 22.74
C ASN A 540 24.23 -34.85 21.30
N GLU A 541 25.09 -34.16 20.55
CA GLU A 541 25.50 -34.50 19.18
C GLU A 541 26.84 -35.27 19.14
N TRP A 542 27.55 -35.42 20.26
CA TRP A 542 28.86 -36.07 20.36
C TRP A 542 28.80 -37.47 20.99
#